data_AF-A0AAU8CGT9-F1
#
_entry.id   AF-A0AAU8CGT9-F1
#
_cell.length_a   1.000
_cell.length_b   1.000
_cell.length_c   1.000
_cell.angle_alpha   90.00
_cell.angle_beta   90.00
_cell.angle_gamma   90.00
#
_symmetry.space_group_name_H-M   'P 1'
#
loop_
_entity.id
_entity.type
_entity.pdbx_description
1 polymer ?
#
loop_
_entity_poly.entity_id
_entity_poly.type
_entity_poly.pdbx_seq_one_letter_code
_entity_poly.pdbx_strand_id
1 'polypeptide(L)'
;MSAWECAIVGCGSTFGSVEALLAHQVADHDAHECEICGETVPEGFFAIKHGLREHTRAEYVRFYDGDAEAIRERERVLDDVADALDPAVLEDLLSDEPIDVAEATDAAHATTS
;
A
#
# COMPACT_ATOMS: atom_id res chain seq x y z
N MET A 1 4.12 -19.99 8.76
CA MET A 1 4.03 -18.83 7.86
C MET A 1 3.68 -17.65 8.73
N SER A 2 4.48 -16.60 8.70
CA SER A 2 4.18 -15.34 9.38
C SER A 2 2.91 -14.76 8.74
N ALA A 3 1.95 -14.33 9.54
CA ALA A 3 0.76 -13.64 9.03
C ALA A 3 1.12 -12.17 8.76
N TRP A 4 0.54 -11.62 7.70
CA TRP A 4 0.63 -10.20 7.35
C TRP A 4 -0.58 -9.47 7.92
N GLU A 5 -0.38 -8.42 8.71
CA GLU A 5 -1.47 -7.67 9.35
C GLU A 5 -1.65 -6.29 8.69
N CYS A 6 -2.90 -5.93 8.40
CA CYS A 6 -3.25 -4.60 7.92
C CYS A 6 -3.16 -3.58 9.06
N ALA A 7 -2.11 -2.76 9.02
CA ALA A 7 -1.83 -1.72 10.00
C ALA A 7 -2.59 -0.40 9.77
N ILE A 8 -3.50 -0.34 8.78
CA ILE A 8 -4.40 0.81 8.62
C ILE A 8 -5.24 0.92 9.88
N VAL A 9 -5.30 2.13 10.44
CA VAL A 9 -5.90 2.39 11.76
C VAL A 9 -7.34 1.88 11.79
N GLY A 10 -7.60 0.93 12.69
CA GLY A 10 -8.92 0.33 12.87
C GLY A 10 -9.20 -0.93 12.05
N CYS A 11 -8.25 -1.42 11.24
CA CYS A 11 -8.41 -2.65 10.47
C CYS A 11 -7.97 -3.91 11.24
N GLY A 12 -6.67 -4.17 11.34
CA GLY A 12 -6.12 -5.36 12.02
C GLY A 12 -6.40 -6.69 11.32
N SER A 13 -6.90 -6.69 10.08
CA SER A 13 -7.13 -7.91 9.29
C SER A 13 -5.81 -8.60 8.98
N THR A 14 -5.76 -9.93 9.09
CA THR A 14 -4.56 -10.73 8.86
C THR A 14 -4.66 -11.62 7.62
N PHE A 15 -3.59 -11.72 6.85
CA PHE A 15 -3.52 -12.44 5.58
C PHE A 15 -2.35 -13.43 5.55
N GLY A 16 -2.48 -14.47 4.73
CA GLY A 16 -1.45 -15.48 4.54
C GLY A 16 -0.33 -15.07 3.57
N SER A 17 -0.54 -14.01 2.79
CA SER A 17 0.44 -13.47 1.84
C SER A 17 0.35 -11.95 1.79
N VAL A 18 1.43 -11.33 1.31
CA VAL A 18 1.51 -9.87 1.16
C VAL A 18 0.61 -9.37 0.03
N GLU A 19 0.46 -10.13 -1.05
CA GLU A 19 -0.43 -9.81 -2.18
C GLU A 19 -1.89 -9.71 -1.71
N ALA A 20 -2.33 -10.65 -0.87
CA ALA A 20 -3.68 -10.62 -0.31
C ALA A 20 -3.88 -9.42 0.63
N LEU A 21 -2.86 -9.04 1.40
CA LEU A 21 -2.88 -7.83 2.22
C LEU A 21 -2.98 -6.57 1.34
N LEU A 22 -2.16 -6.46 0.29
CA LEU A 22 -2.16 -5.30 -0.60
C LEU A 22 -3.48 -5.16 -1.36
N ALA A 23 -4.03 -6.27 -1.87
CA ALA A 23 -5.34 -6.27 -2.52
C ALA A 23 -6.45 -5.78 -1.58
N HIS A 24 -6.41 -6.22 -0.31
CA HIS A 24 -7.33 -5.75 0.72
C HIS A 24 -7.19 -4.24 0.98
N GLN A 25 -5.96 -3.70 1.02
CA GLN A 25 -5.75 -2.25 1.19
C GLN A 25 -6.41 -1.42 0.09
N VAL A 26 -6.39 -1.91 -1.15
CA VAL A 26 -7.01 -1.21 -2.29
C VAL A 26 -8.53 -1.35 -2.29
N ALA A 27 -9.06 -2.51 -1.92
CA ALA A 27 -10.49 -2.82 -2.06
C ALA A 27 -11.35 -2.37 -0.87
N ASP A 28 -10.80 -2.42 0.35
CA ASP A 28 -11.59 -2.31 1.59
C ASP A 28 -11.31 -1.04 2.40
N HIS A 29 -10.42 -0.18 1.92
CA HIS A 29 -10.09 1.09 2.57
C HIS A 29 -10.31 2.29 1.66
N ASP A 30 -10.74 3.40 2.26
CA ASP A 30 -10.83 4.68 1.57
C ASP A 30 -9.45 5.08 1.06
N ALA A 31 -9.40 5.67 -0.14
CA ALA A 31 -8.17 6.16 -0.71
C ALA A 31 -7.60 7.35 0.08
N HIS A 32 -6.27 7.47 0.11
CA HIS A 32 -5.53 8.54 0.73
C HIS A 32 -5.32 9.70 -0.24
N GLU A 33 -5.62 10.92 0.17
CA GLU A 33 -5.25 12.13 -0.58
C GLU A 33 -3.85 12.57 -0.15
N CYS A 34 -2.89 12.55 -1.08
CA CYS A 34 -1.53 12.94 -0.79
C CYS A 34 -1.45 14.42 -0.40
N GLU A 35 -0.99 14.72 0.82
CA GLU A 35 -0.89 16.10 1.33
C GLU A 35 0.13 16.97 0.56
N ILE A 36 1.04 16.35 -0.22
CA ILE A 36 2.07 17.06 -0.97
C ILE A 36 1.56 17.52 -2.35
N CYS A 37 0.88 16.65 -3.10
CA CYS A 37 0.45 16.91 -4.48
C CYS A 37 -1.07 16.88 -4.72
N GLY A 38 -1.86 16.42 -3.75
CA GLY A 38 -3.32 16.28 -3.86
C GLY A 38 -3.79 15.07 -4.66
N GLU A 39 -2.90 14.18 -5.06
CA GLU A 39 -3.27 12.95 -5.77
C GLU A 39 -3.94 11.95 -4.82
N THR A 40 -5.02 11.32 -5.30
CA THR A 40 -5.71 10.25 -4.57
C THR A 40 -5.07 8.91 -4.92
N VAL A 41 -4.45 8.27 -3.93
CA VAL A 41 -3.77 6.97 -4.06
C VAL A 41 -4.39 5.97 -3.07
N PRO A 42 -4.28 4.65 -3.28
CA PRO A 42 -4.75 3.70 -2.27
C PRO A 42 -4.04 3.90 -0.92
N GLU A 43 -4.75 3.62 0.17
CA GLU A 43 -4.22 3.76 1.53
C GLU A 43 -3.19 2.65 1.86
N GLY A 44 -2.48 2.80 2.98
CA GLY A 44 -1.56 1.82 3.51
C GLY A 44 -0.23 1.85 2.76
N PHE A 45 0.16 0.72 2.18
CA PHE A 45 1.45 0.58 1.50
C PHE A 45 1.60 1.56 0.34
N PHE A 46 0.55 1.78 -0.44
CA PHE A 46 0.60 2.62 -1.64
C PHE A 46 0.79 4.10 -1.29
N ALA A 47 0.08 4.61 -0.28
CA ALA A 47 0.29 5.96 0.25
C ALA A 47 1.73 6.17 0.78
N ILE A 48 2.27 5.19 1.50
CA ILE A 48 3.67 5.24 1.98
C ILE A 48 4.65 5.26 0.80
N LYS A 49 4.45 4.37 -0.17
CA LYS A 49 5.31 4.26 -1.36
C LYS A 49 5.30 5.56 -2.16
N HIS A 50 4.13 6.09 -2.48
CA HIS A 50 3.98 7.36 -3.20
C HIS A 50 4.71 8.50 -2.46
N GLY A 51 4.41 8.67 -1.16
CA GLY A 51 4.99 9.74 -0.35
C GLY A 51 6.52 9.70 -0.25
N LEU A 52 7.14 8.52 -0.21
CA LEU A 52 8.59 8.37 -0.02
C LEU A 52 9.38 8.17 -1.33
N ARG A 53 8.74 7.74 -2.42
CA ARG A 53 9.42 7.46 -3.69
C ARG A 53 9.21 8.56 -4.73
N GLU A 54 8.07 9.23 -4.72
CA GLU A 54 7.73 10.25 -5.72
C GLU A 54 7.99 11.68 -5.22
N HIS A 55 8.08 11.86 -3.90
CA HIS A 55 8.40 13.15 -3.28
C HIS A 55 9.74 13.12 -2.57
N THR A 56 10.33 14.29 -2.37
CA THR A 56 11.57 14.39 -1.61
C THR A 56 11.30 14.20 -0.12
N ARG A 57 12.29 13.69 0.60
CA ARG A 57 12.24 13.59 2.07
C ARG A 57 11.92 14.93 2.75
N ALA A 58 12.41 16.04 2.20
CA ALA A 58 12.15 17.37 2.74
C ALA A 58 10.69 17.80 2.60
N GLU A 59 10.02 17.39 1.52
CA GLU A 59 8.57 17.59 1.33
C GLU A 59 7.80 16.68 2.28
N TYR A 60 8.14 15.40 2.34
CA TYR A 60 7.48 14.44 3.23
C TYR A 60 7.47 14.90 4.70
N VAL A 61 8.62 15.34 5.23
CA VAL A 61 8.73 15.89 6.59
C VAL A 61 7.85 17.12 6.78
N ARG A 62 7.75 18.00 5.77
CA ARG A 62 7.01 19.26 5.87
C ARG A 62 5.50 19.05 5.91
N PHE A 63 4.99 18.14 5.11
CA PHE A 63 3.55 17.94 4.97
C PHE A 63 3.02 16.93 5.99
N TYR A 64 3.71 15.81 6.20
CA TYR A 64 3.24 14.76 7.10
C TYR A 64 3.78 14.85 8.54
N ASP A 65 4.44 15.96 8.89
CA ASP A 65 5.14 16.15 10.17
C ASP A 65 6.04 14.96 10.57
N GLY A 66 6.59 14.26 9.56
CA GLY A 66 7.33 13.02 9.76
C GLY A 66 8.69 13.28 10.38
N ASP A 67 8.99 12.65 11.52
CA ASP A 67 10.35 12.65 12.05
C ASP A 67 11.23 11.59 11.35
N ALA A 68 12.53 11.62 11.65
CA ALA A 68 13.47 10.70 11.02
C ALA A 68 13.23 9.23 11.41
N GLU A 69 12.57 8.95 12.53
CA GLU A 69 12.26 7.60 12.99
C GLU A 69 11.06 7.03 12.25
N ALA A 70 9.99 7.82 12.15
CA ALA A 70 8.78 7.53 11.39
C ALA A 70 9.08 7.25 9.90
N ILE A 71 10.03 7.99 9.32
CA ILE A 71 10.47 7.75 7.94
C ILE A 71 11.21 6.41 7.83
N ARG A 72 12.14 6.12 8.75
CA ARG A 72 12.89 4.84 8.74
C ARG A 72 11.98 3.64 8.95
N GLU A 73 10.93 3.79 9.75
CA GLU A 73 9.92 2.74 9.93
C GLU A 73 9.18 2.46 8.62
N ARG A 74 8.75 3.50 7.92
CA ARG A 74 8.08 3.37 6.63
C ARG A 74 8.99 2.82 5.53
N GLU A 75 10.26 3.22 5.52
CA GLU A 75 11.26 2.64 4.62
C GLU A 75 11.42 1.13 4.86
N ARG A 76 11.47 0.68 6.14
CA ARG A 76 11.47 -0.75 6.46
C ARG A 76 10.22 -1.46 5.97
N VAL A 77 9.04 -0.86 6.12
CA VAL A 77 7.79 -1.44 5.58
C VAL A 77 7.88 -1.62 4.06
N LEU A 78 8.46 -0.65 3.33
CA LEU A 78 8.65 -0.79 1.89
C LEU A 78 9.59 -1.95 1.53
N ASP A 79 10.70 -2.08 2.26
CA ASP A 79 11.68 -3.15 2.05
C ASP A 79 11.08 -4.53 2.40
N ASP A 80 10.40 -4.65 3.56
CA ASP A 80 9.76 -5.90 4.01
C ASP A 80 8.70 -6.39 3.01
N VAL A 81 7.90 -5.47 2.45
CA VAL A 81 6.91 -5.80 1.42
C VAL A 81 7.59 -6.19 0.10
N ALA A 82 8.63 -5.47 -0.32
CA ALA A 82 9.36 -5.77 -1.54
C ALA A 82 10.08 -7.14 -1.48
N ASP A 83 10.63 -7.49 -0.31
CA ASP A 83 11.30 -8.78 -0.09
C ASP A 83 10.31 -9.96 -0.07
N ALA A 84 9.04 -9.70 0.27
CA ALA A 84 8.00 -10.71 0.35
C ALA A 84 7.20 -10.90 -0.94
N LEU A 85 7.18 -9.90 -1.82
CA LEU A 85 6.50 -9.95 -3.10
C LEU A 85 7.27 -10.81 -4.11
N ASP A 86 6.54 -11.54 -4.95
CA ASP A 86 7.13 -12.13 -6.15
C ASP A 86 7.74 -11.01 -7.01
N PRO A 87 9.01 -11.11 -7.44
CA PRO A 87 9.66 -10.11 -8.28
C PRO A 87 8.86 -9.71 -9.52
N ALA A 88 8.10 -10.64 -10.12
CA ALA A 88 7.25 -10.35 -11.27
C ALA A 88 6.07 -9.42 -10.91
N VAL A 89 5.47 -9.62 -9.73
CA VAL A 89 4.39 -8.77 -9.21
C VAL A 89 4.95 -7.41 -8.76
N LEU A 90 6.14 -7.42 -8.17
CA LEU A 90 6.83 -6.19 -7.77
C LEU A 90 7.16 -5.30 -8.97
N GLU A 91 7.62 -5.88 -10.08
CA GLU A 91 7.92 -5.14 -11.31
C GLU A 91 6.66 -4.47 -11.89
N ASP A 92 5.53 -5.18 -11.92
CA ASP A 92 4.23 -4.64 -12.35
C ASP A 92 3.80 -3.46 -11.46
N LEU A 93 3.86 -3.63 -10.14
CA LEU A 93 3.53 -2.57 -9.18
C LEU A 93 4.48 -1.36 -9.24
N LEU A 94 5.74 -1.56 -9.62
CA LEU A 94 6.75 -0.49 -9.72
C LEU A 94 6.73 0.23 -11.07
N SER A 95 6.10 -0.35 -12.09
CA SER A 95 5.87 0.35 -13.34
C SER A 95 4.86 1.47 -13.11
N ASP A 96 5.16 2.70 -13.54
CA ASP A 96 4.29 3.89 -13.42
C ASP A 96 3.01 3.79 -14.31
N GLU A 97 2.61 2.58 -14.72
CA GLU A 97 1.36 2.38 -15.45
C GLU A 97 0.20 2.35 -14.43
N PRO A 98 -0.87 3.13 -14.66
CA PRO A 98 -1.99 3.18 -13.73
C PRO A 98 -2.59 1.77 -13.60
N ILE A 99 -2.61 1.24 -12.38
CA ILE A 99 -3.32 0.00 -12.07
C ILE A 99 -4.80 0.29 -12.32
N ASP A 100 -5.33 -0.23 -13.42
CA ASP A 100 -6.78 -0.22 -13.68
C ASP A 100 -7.41 -1.28 -12.75
N VAL A 101 -7.79 -0.87 -11.54
CA VAL A 101 -8.39 -1.74 -10.49
C VAL A 101 -9.78 -2.25 -10.90
N ALA A 102 -10.26 -1.98 -12.11
CA ALA A 102 -11.57 -2.41 -12.59
C ALA A 102 -11.75 -3.94 -12.71
N GLU A 103 -10.68 -4.77 -12.69
CA GLU A 103 -10.79 -6.23 -12.85
C GLU A 103 -10.61 -7.07 -11.56
N ALA A 104 -10.67 -6.48 -10.36
CA ALA A 104 -10.63 -7.26 -9.11
C ALA A 104 -12.01 -7.80 -8.63
N THR A 105 -13.10 -7.51 -9.35
CA THR A 105 -14.47 -7.89 -8.95
C THR A 105 -15.06 -9.03 -9.78
N ASP A 106 -14.41 -10.19 -9.84
CA ASP A 106 -15.11 -11.41 -10.33
C ASP A 106 -14.68 -12.73 -9.66
N ALA A 107 -14.31 -12.70 -8.37
CA ALA A 107 -13.96 -13.93 -7.64
C ALA A 107 -14.67 -14.13 -6.29
N ALA A 108 -15.58 -13.24 -5.86
CA ALA A 108 -16.15 -13.29 -4.51
C ALA A 108 -17.68 -13.41 -4.40
N HIS A 109 -18.43 -13.66 -5.49
CA HIS A 109 -19.88 -13.85 -5.32
C HIS A 109 -20.57 -14.81 -6.29
N ALA A 110 -20.39 -16.12 -6.09
CA ALA A 110 -21.40 -17.11 -6.48
C ALA A 110 -21.29 -18.40 -5.62
N THR A 111 -21.77 -18.35 -4.38
CA THR A 111 -22.23 -19.56 -3.69
C THR A 111 -23.51 -19.23 -2.92
N THR A 112 -24.64 -19.69 -3.45
CA THR A 112 -26.03 -19.79 -2.91
C THR A 112 -26.94 -19.56 -4.13
N SER A 113 -27.74 -20.49 -4.65
CA SER A 113 -28.44 -21.67 -4.13
C SER A 113 -28.65 -22.71 -5.23
#